data_AF-A0A934HCZ2-F1
#
_entry.id   AF-A0A934HCZ2-F1
#
_cell.length_a   1.000
_cell.length_b   1.000
_cell.length_c   1.000
_cell.angle_alpha   90.00
_cell.angle_beta   90.00
_cell.angle_gamma   90.00
#
_symmetry.space_group_name_H-M   'P 1'
#
loop_
_entity.id
_entity.type
_entity.pdbx_description
1 polymer ?
#
loop_
_entity_poly.entity_id
_entity_poly.type
_entity_poly.pdbx_seq_one_letter_code
_entity_poly.pdbx_strand_id
1 'polypeptide(L)'
;MSDYPYLSLSRVTIDPEVARLLPRQLAYYYLALPLARDDDQLTLVMAHPDNPAAMAVLRAVLGETVVPVQGAAKEIRATLNQVWAGPADAETQHILSCCTVPAWIDLVTEAADRMAQAFGAAITSLSASQNTLETVLTVAREGQYSLTVIDMPPGEALSALLRSSSSPVLLVRGAAFNLRHILLVLRGHSPDESVLDWVIPLANTYHTLVTLLTVAPAAVTGRRVQRGPRMPHGLAALLTAESGPGEHIATCARRLNEAGVHGLVKLRQGELEEQIAAEVAGGSYDLITLAAEAHGDVVQRILRQLDTLPPDHRQPVLVIKPLTE
;
A
#
# COMPACT_ATOMS: atom_id res chain seq x y z
N MET A 1 -32.55 -16.84 0.31
CA MET A 1 -32.71 -16.03 -0.92
C MET A 1 -32.15 -14.67 -0.57
N SER A 2 -31.18 -14.15 -1.34
CA SER A 2 -30.61 -12.82 -1.04
C SER A 2 -31.68 -11.77 -1.32
N ASP A 3 -31.95 -10.85 -0.39
CA ASP A 3 -32.93 -9.76 -0.56
C ASP A 3 -32.44 -8.67 -1.54
N TYR A 4 -31.22 -8.84 -2.06
CA TYR A 4 -30.57 -7.89 -2.96
C TYR A 4 -30.39 -8.50 -4.35
N PRO A 5 -30.75 -7.77 -5.43
CA PRO A 5 -30.47 -8.22 -6.78
C PRO A 5 -28.95 -8.30 -6.99
N TYR A 6 -28.49 -9.32 -7.72
CA TYR A 6 -27.08 -9.47 -8.06
C TYR A 6 -26.81 -8.83 -9.43
N LEU A 7 -25.72 -8.06 -9.53
CA LEU A 7 -25.26 -7.42 -10.74
C LEU A 7 -23.78 -7.72 -10.98
N SER A 8 -23.47 -8.23 -12.17
CA SER A 8 -22.10 -8.35 -12.64
C SER A 8 -21.68 -7.07 -13.36
N LEU A 9 -20.51 -6.55 -13.02
CA LEU A 9 -19.98 -5.29 -13.53
C LEU A 9 -19.29 -5.44 -14.89
N SER A 10 -19.05 -6.67 -15.35
CA SER A 10 -18.37 -6.93 -16.62
C SER A 10 -19.13 -6.45 -17.87
N ARG A 11 -20.41 -6.07 -17.71
CA ARG A 11 -21.32 -5.69 -18.81
C ARG A 11 -21.96 -4.31 -18.62
N VAL A 12 -21.51 -3.55 -17.61
CA VAL A 12 -22.08 -2.24 -17.28
C VAL A 12 -21.07 -1.17 -17.67
N THR A 13 -21.52 -0.17 -18.42
CA THR A 13 -20.72 1.03 -18.68
C THR A 13 -20.77 1.89 -17.43
N ILE A 14 -19.61 2.16 -16.85
CA ILE A 14 -19.50 2.94 -15.61
C ILE A 14 -19.22 4.38 -15.98
N ASP A 15 -20.07 5.28 -15.50
CA ASP A 15 -19.83 6.72 -15.55
C ASP A 15 -18.88 7.11 -14.40
N PRO A 16 -17.65 7.58 -14.68
CA PRO A 16 -16.70 7.98 -13.64
C PRO A 16 -17.24 9.08 -12.72
N GLU A 17 -18.05 10.02 -13.23
CA GLU A 17 -18.58 11.13 -12.43
C GLU A 17 -19.55 10.62 -11.36
N VAL A 18 -20.42 9.68 -11.73
CA VAL A 18 -21.33 9.01 -10.79
C VAL A 18 -20.55 8.13 -9.82
N ALA A 19 -19.61 7.34 -10.33
CA ALA A 19 -18.80 6.43 -9.51
C ALA A 19 -17.97 7.16 -8.44
N ARG A 20 -17.57 8.41 -8.71
CA ARG A 20 -16.78 9.26 -7.80
C ARG A 20 -17.63 10.03 -6.77
N LEU A 21 -18.96 9.93 -6.81
CA LEU A 21 -19.84 10.48 -5.77
C LEU A 21 -19.52 9.89 -4.38
N LEU A 22 -19.05 8.65 -4.34
CA LEU A 22 -18.53 8.05 -3.13
C LEU A 22 -17.04 8.34 -3.00
N PRO A 23 -16.57 8.94 -1.88
CA PRO A 23 -15.16 9.18 -1.65
C PRO A 23 -14.35 7.88 -1.81
N ARG A 24 -13.22 7.98 -2.51
CA ARG A 24 -12.35 6.84 -2.87
C ARG A 24 -12.09 5.91 -1.69
N GLN A 25 -11.73 6.45 -0.53
CA GLN A 25 -11.44 5.68 0.68
C GLN A 25 -12.62 4.78 1.10
N LEU A 26 -13.83 5.34 1.16
CA LEU A 26 -15.04 4.61 1.52
C LEU A 26 -15.44 3.58 0.47
N ALA A 27 -15.22 3.89 -0.81
CA ALA A 27 -15.52 2.99 -1.90
C ALA A 27 -14.66 1.71 -1.85
N TYR A 28 -13.36 1.84 -1.57
CA TYR A 28 -12.48 0.69 -1.38
C TYR A 28 -12.75 -0.06 -0.08
N TYR A 29 -13.01 0.66 1.02
CA TYR A 29 -13.23 0.05 2.32
C TYR A 29 -14.52 -0.79 2.36
N TYR A 30 -15.64 -0.22 1.91
CA TYR A 30 -16.92 -0.92 1.86
C TYR A 30 -17.11 -1.79 0.63
N LEU A 31 -16.13 -1.78 -0.30
CA LEU A 31 -16.26 -2.39 -1.64
C LEU A 31 -17.62 -2.01 -2.25
N ALA A 32 -17.83 -0.71 -2.35
CA ALA A 32 -19.07 -0.09 -2.79
C ALA A 32 -18.79 0.87 -3.96
N LEU A 33 -19.67 0.88 -4.96
CA LEU A 33 -19.52 1.71 -6.14
C LEU A 33 -20.87 2.28 -6.58
N PRO A 34 -21.04 3.61 -6.62
CA PRO A 34 -22.20 4.19 -7.27
C PRO A 34 -22.18 3.88 -8.76
N LEU A 35 -23.29 3.40 -9.31
CA LEU A 35 -23.37 2.96 -10.71
C LEU A 35 -24.19 3.89 -11.58
N ALA A 36 -25.33 4.31 -11.06
CA ALA A 36 -26.29 5.11 -11.80
C ALA A 36 -27.11 5.94 -10.82
N ARG A 37 -27.41 7.17 -11.23
CA ARG A 37 -28.33 8.06 -10.57
C ARG A 37 -29.55 8.23 -11.46
N ASP A 38 -30.72 8.01 -10.91
CA ASP A 38 -32.00 8.26 -11.58
C ASP A 38 -32.92 9.01 -10.61
N ASP A 39 -33.34 10.21 -10.99
CA ASP A 39 -34.04 11.18 -10.12
C ASP A 39 -33.35 11.36 -8.75
N ASP A 40 -33.98 10.85 -7.67
CA ASP A 40 -33.54 10.89 -6.27
C ASP A 40 -32.97 9.54 -5.75
N GLN A 41 -32.76 8.57 -6.65
CA GLN A 41 -32.26 7.24 -6.31
C GLN A 41 -30.86 7.00 -6.88
N LEU A 42 -29.95 6.60 -6.00
CA LEU A 42 -28.60 6.21 -6.35
C LEU A 42 -28.45 4.69 -6.25
N THR A 43 -28.21 4.04 -7.38
CA THR A 43 -27.90 2.61 -7.41
C THR A 43 -26.46 2.40 -6.94
N LEU A 44 -26.29 1.67 -5.84
CA LEU A 44 -24.98 1.40 -5.24
C LEU A 44 -24.72 -0.09 -5.27
N VAL A 45 -23.71 -0.53 -6.03
CA VAL A 45 -23.28 -1.93 -5.95
C VAL A 45 -22.35 -2.14 -4.76
N MET A 46 -22.53 -3.24 -4.03
CA MET A 46 -21.76 -3.57 -2.83
C MET A 46 -21.42 -5.06 -2.79
N ALA A 47 -20.27 -5.40 -2.19
CA ALA A 47 -19.94 -6.79 -1.90
C ALA A 47 -20.87 -7.38 -0.81
N HIS A 48 -21.21 -6.57 0.19
CA HIS A 48 -21.97 -6.96 1.39
C HIS A 48 -23.08 -5.95 1.72
N PRO A 49 -24.17 -5.90 0.91
CA PRO A 49 -25.29 -4.98 1.14
C PRO A 49 -26.13 -5.33 2.39
N ASP A 50 -25.94 -6.53 2.92
CA ASP A 50 -26.57 -7.05 4.15
C ASP A 50 -25.94 -6.49 5.43
N ASN A 51 -24.86 -5.71 5.34
CA ASN A 51 -24.26 -5.02 6.48
C ASN A 51 -25.00 -3.69 6.76
N PRO A 52 -25.88 -3.62 7.78
CA PRO A 52 -26.69 -2.42 8.03
C PRO A 52 -25.85 -1.22 8.50
N ALA A 53 -24.71 -1.46 9.15
CA ALA A 53 -23.81 -0.39 9.60
C ALA A 53 -23.11 0.27 8.41
N ALA A 54 -22.59 -0.53 7.47
CA ALA A 54 -22.02 -0.02 6.23
C ALA A 54 -23.05 0.77 5.42
N MET A 55 -24.27 0.22 5.26
CA MET A 55 -25.37 0.90 4.57
C MET A 55 -25.75 2.23 5.22
N ALA A 56 -25.74 2.32 6.54
CA ALA A 56 -26.04 3.57 7.25
C ALA A 56 -24.98 4.65 6.97
N VAL A 57 -23.69 4.30 7.02
CA VAL A 57 -22.59 5.23 6.70
C VAL A 57 -22.67 5.69 5.25
N LEU A 58 -22.83 4.75 4.31
CA LEU A 58 -22.86 5.06 2.88
C LEU A 58 -24.06 5.97 2.53
N ARG A 59 -25.24 5.74 3.11
CA ARG A 59 -26.40 6.63 2.96
C ARG A 59 -26.15 8.03 3.52
N ALA A 60 -25.54 8.12 4.70
CA ALA A 60 -25.25 9.41 5.32
C ALA A 60 -24.27 10.24 4.48
N VAL A 61 -23.27 9.59 3.88
CA VAL A 61 -22.28 10.26 3.02
C VAL A 61 -22.86 10.66 1.66
N LEU A 62 -23.65 9.78 1.04
CA LEU A 62 -24.20 10.02 -0.30
C LEU A 62 -25.39 10.99 -0.29
N GLY A 63 -26.09 11.15 0.85
CA GLY A 63 -27.17 12.13 1.01
C GLY A 63 -28.45 11.84 0.21
N GLU A 64 -28.51 10.71 -0.49
CA GLU A 64 -29.57 10.34 -1.44
C GLU A 64 -30.21 8.99 -1.09
N THR A 65 -31.32 8.65 -1.75
CA THR A 65 -31.97 7.35 -1.55
C THR A 65 -31.15 6.25 -2.20
N VAL A 66 -30.32 5.56 -1.40
CA VAL A 66 -29.45 4.48 -1.88
C VAL A 66 -30.24 3.19 -2.10
N VAL A 67 -30.20 2.68 -3.33
CA VAL A 67 -30.70 1.36 -3.75
C VAL A 67 -29.53 0.38 -3.83
N PRO A 68 -29.35 -0.51 -2.85
CA PRO A 68 -28.23 -1.44 -2.82
C PRO A 68 -28.43 -2.62 -3.78
N VAL A 69 -27.36 -2.95 -4.50
CA VAL A 69 -27.27 -4.11 -5.41
C VAL A 69 -26.05 -4.92 -5.01
N GLN A 70 -26.14 -6.25 -5.05
CA GLN A 70 -25.01 -7.11 -4.70
C GLN A 70 -24.09 -7.33 -5.91
N GLY A 71 -22.77 -7.22 -5.71
CA GLY A 71 -21.77 -7.52 -6.74
C GLY A 71 -20.61 -8.36 -6.20
N ALA A 72 -19.82 -8.94 -7.09
CA ALA A 72 -18.60 -9.66 -6.68
C ALA A 72 -17.53 -8.66 -6.20
N ALA A 73 -17.00 -8.86 -5.00
CA ALA A 73 -15.91 -8.05 -4.43
C ALA A 73 -14.73 -7.83 -5.40
N LYS A 74 -14.35 -8.88 -6.15
CA LYS A 74 -13.27 -8.82 -7.15
C LYS A 74 -13.61 -7.93 -8.34
N GLU A 75 -14.85 -8.00 -8.84
CA GLU A 75 -15.30 -7.15 -9.96
C GLU A 75 -15.45 -5.70 -9.53
N ILE A 76 -16.01 -5.47 -8.34
CA ILE A 76 -16.13 -4.11 -7.77
C ILE A 76 -14.75 -3.51 -7.65
N ARG A 77 -13.80 -4.18 -6.99
CA ARG A 77 -12.42 -3.70 -6.85
C ARG A 77 -11.73 -3.45 -8.18
N ALA A 78 -11.89 -4.33 -9.17
CA ALA A 78 -11.33 -4.10 -10.50
C ALA A 78 -11.93 -2.85 -11.17
N THR A 79 -13.22 -2.61 -10.98
CA THR A 79 -13.93 -1.44 -11.53
C THR A 79 -13.52 -0.16 -10.82
N LEU A 80 -13.40 -0.18 -9.49
CA LEU A 80 -12.83 0.92 -8.70
C LEU A 80 -11.44 1.30 -9.22
N ASN A 81 -10.58 0.29 -9.44
CA ASN A 81 -9.26 0.52 -10.02
C ASN A 81 -9.33 1.18 -11.40
N GLN A 82 -10.36 0.91 -12.22
CA GLN A 82 -10.55 1.54 -13.53
C GLN A 82 -11.11 2.96 -13.43
N VAL A 83 -12.11 3.20 -12.56
CA VAL A 83 -12.72 4.52 -12.32
C VAL A 83 -11.69 5.52 -11.79
N TRP A 84 -10.78 5.04 -10.95
CA TRP A 84 -9.65 5.83 -10.46
C TRP A 84 -8.35 5.57 -11.24
N ALA A 85 -8.39 4.78 -12.31
CA ALA A 85 -7.35 4.79 -13.35
C ALA A 85 -7.69 5.86 -14.39
N GLY A 86 -7.72 7.12 -13.95
CA GLY A 86 -7.75 8.30 -14.81
C GLY A 86 -6.34 8.90 -14.92
N PRO A 87 -5.99 9.52 -16.07
CA PRO A 87 -4.74 10.24 -16.22
C PRO A 87 -4.83 11.50 -15.37
N ALA A 88 -4.16 11.52 -14.21
CA ALA A 88 -4.01 12.71 -13.37
C ALA A 88 -5.30 13.55 -13.29
N ASP A 89 -6.28 13.14 -12.48
CA ASP A 89 -7.18 14.14 -11.90
C ASP A 89 -6.24 15.10 -11.15
N ALA A 90 -5.95 16.24 -11.78
CA ALA A 90 -4.95 17.20 -11.40
C ALA A 90 -5.41 18.05 -10.20
N GLU A 91 -5.88 17.40 -9.13
CA GLU A 91 -5.32 17.79 -7.85
C GLU A 91 -3.88 17.33 -7.89
N THR A 92 -2.97 18.26 -8.22
CA THR A 92 -1.54 18.02 -8.16
C THR A 92 -1.25 17.24 -6.89
N GLN A 93 -0.80 15.99 -7.01
CA GLN A 93 -0.54 15.19 -5.82
C GLN A 93 0.41 16.00 -4.93
N HIS A 94 0.11 16.11 -3.64
CA HIS A 94 0.99 16.85 -2.74
C HIS A 94 1.87 15.86 -1.98
N ILE A 95 3.17 16.13 -1.98
CA ILE A 95 4.16 15.43 -1.17
C ILE A 95 4.61 16.39 -0.08
N LEU A 96 4.48 15.95 1.17
CA LEU A 96 5.06 16.65 2.30
C LEU A 96 6.51 16.20 2.46
N SER A 97 7.45 17.15 2.48
CA SER A 97 8.85 16.86 2.78
C SER A 97 9.24 17.52 4.10
N CYS A 98 9.85 16.77 5.01
CA CYS A 98 10.35 17.30 6.27
C CYS A 98 11.72 16.71 6.59
N CYS A 99 12.66 17.55 7.03
CA CYS A 99 13.97 17.10 7.46
C CYS A 99 14.33 17.69 8.83
N THR A 100 14.59 16.83 9.81
CA THR A 100 15.04 17.20 11.16
C THR A 100 16.54 17.10 11.35
N VAL A 101 17.21 16.24 10.58
CA VAL A 101 18.66 16.06 10.59
C VAL A 101 19.33 16.93 9.50
N PRO A 102 20.07 18.01 9.83
CA PRO A 102 20.63 18.91 8.82
C PRO A 102 21.55 18.22 7.80
N ALA A 103 22.27 17.18 8.23
CA ALA A 103 23.16 16.42 7.36
C ALA A 103 22.42 15.64 6.26
N TRP A 104 21.10 15.45 6.38
CA TRP A 104 20.28 14.68 5.45
C TRP A 104 19.33 15.55 4.62
N ILE A 105 19.41 16.88 4.71
CA ILE A 105 18.52 17.80 3.96
C ILE A 105 18.58 17.50 2.47
N ASP A 106 19.79 17.37 1.90
CA ASP A 106 19.97 17.08 0.48
C ASP A 106 19.39 15.71 0.10
N LEU A 107 19.56 14.71 0.97
CA LEU A 107 19.03 13.36 0.75
C LEU A 107 17.49 13.32 0.79
N VAL A 108 16.88 14.03 1.74
CA VAL A 108 15.43 14.14 1.87
C VAL A 108 14.84 14.93 0.70
N THR A 109 15.51 15.99 0.26
CA THR A 109 15.09 16.81 -0.88
C THR A 109 15.15 15.99 -2.17
N GLU A 110 16.29 15.33 -2.44
CA GLU A 110 16.45 14.46 -3.60
C GLU A 110 15.43 13.31 -3.61
N ALA A 111 15.13 12.74 -2.43
CA ALA A 111 14.11 11.71 -2.30
C ALA A 111 12.71 12.26 -2.64
N ALA A 112 12.35 13.43 -2.12
CA ALA A 112 11.08 14.08 -2.42
C ALA A 112 10.95 14.46 -3.90
N ASP A 113 12.01 15.00 -4.52
CA ASP A 113 12.05 15.37 -5.93
C ASP A 113 11.85 14.15 -6.84
N ARG A 114 12.47 13.01 -6.51
CA ARG A 114 12.29 11.78 -7.28
C ARG A 114 10.88 11.21 -7.17
N MET A 115 10.32 11.22 -5.97
CA MET A 115 8.92 10.83 -5.80
C MET A 115 8.02 11.80 -6.59
N ALA A 116 8.23 13.11 -6.46
CA ALA A 116 7.45 14.12 -7.17
C ALA A 116 7.51 13.95 -8.69
N GLN A 117 8.68 13.66 -9.25
CA GLN A 117 8.83 13.40 -10.68
C GLN A 117 8.07 12.14 -11.13
N ALA A 118 8.14 11.05 -10.37
CA ALA A 118 7.44 9.80 -10.72
C ALA A 118 5.92 9.90 -10.62
N PHE A 119 5.41 10.77 -9.75
CA PHE A 119 3.98 10.92 -9.48
C PHE A 119 3.35 12.21 -10.04
N GLY A 120 4.15 13.09 -10.66
CA GLY A 120 3.68 14.41 -11.09
C GLY A 120 3.18 15.27 -9.94
N ALA A 121 3.89 15.23 -8.80
CA ALA A 121 3.45 15.79 -7.53
C ALA A 121 4.12 17.14 -7.22
N ALA A 122 3.44 18.02 -6.48
CA ALA A 122 4.02 19.23 -5.90
C ALA A 122 4.56 18.95 -4.50
N ILE A 123 5.68 19.58 -4.16
CA ILE A 123 6.33 19.39 -2.86
C ILE A 123 6.02 20.58 -1.96
N THR A 124 5.56 20.29 -0.75
CA THR A 124 5.52 21.23 0.37
C THR A 124 6.63 20.86 1.34
N SER A 125 7.63 21.72 1.50
CA SER A 125 8.75 21.49 2.41
C SER A 125 8.54 22.19 3.75
N LEU A 126 8.61 21.43 4.86
CA LEU A 126 8.62 21.96 6.22
C LEU A 126 10.03 21.87 6.81
N SER A 127 10.55 23.01 7.26
CA SER A 127 11.81 23.06 8.01
C SER A 127 11.58 22.67 9.47
N ALA A 128 12.34 21.70 9.98
CA ALA A 128 12.28 21.28 11.38
C ALA A 128 12.88 22.28 12.37
N SER A 129 13.69 23.24 11.91
CA SER A 129 14.18 24.33 12.77
C SER A 129 13.05 25.24 13.29
N GLN A 130 11.83 25.09 12.74
CA GLN A 130 10.66 25.90 13.07
C GLN A 130 9.44 25.07 13.49
N ASN A 131 9.49 23.72 13.43
CA ASN A 131 8.31 22.87 13.60
C ASN A 131 8.64 21.59 14.39
N THR A 132 7.79 21.24 15.36
CA THR A 132 7.85 19.97 16.09
C THR A 132 7.31 18.84 15.21
N LEU A 133 7.75 17.59 15.43
CA LEU A 133 7.18 16.41 14.76
C LEU A 133 5.65 16.35 14.84
N GLU A 134 5.07 16.77 15.97
CA GLU A 134 3.62 16.88 16.14
C GLU A 134 2.98 17.84 15.13
N THR A 135 3.62 18.98 14.84
CA THR A 135 3.17 19.92 13.82
C THR A 135 3.22 19.31 12.44
N VAL A 136 4.29 18.57 12.12
CA VAL A 136 4.43 17.86 10.84
C VAL A 136 3.33 16.81 10.69
N LEU A 137 3.02 16.07 11.76
CA LEU A 137 1.94 15.09 11.79
C LEU A 137 0.56 15.73 11.64
N THR A 138 0.32 16.86 12.30
CA THR A 138 -0.93 17.62 12.16
C THR A 138 -1.08 18.14 10.74
N VAL A 139 -0.04 18.74 10.16
CA VAL A 139 -0.07 19.21 8.76
C VAL A 139 -0.22 18.04 7.78
N ALA A 140 0.42 16.90 8.03
CA ALA A 140 0.26 15.70 7.21
C ALA A 140 -1.17 15.12 7.27
N ARG A 141 -1.86 15.29 8.41
CA ARG A 141 -3.25 14.84 8.60
C ARG A 141 -4.27 15.82 8.06
N GLU A 142 -4.04 17.11 8.23
CA GLU A 142 -4.95 18.18 7.80
C GLU A 142 -4.78 18.52 6.31
N GLY A 143 -3.56 18.41 5.80
CA GLY A 143 -3.28 18.53 4.38
C GLY A 143 -3.58 17.23 3.65
N GLN A 144 -4.19 17.34 2.47
CA GLN A 144 -4.46 16.21 1.58
C GLN A 144 -3.15 15.73 0.90
N TYR A 145 -2.15 15.33 1.69
CA TYR A 145 -0.87 14.83 1.18
C TYR A 145 -0.98 13.35 0.82
N SER A 146 -0.51 13.04 -0.38
CA SER A 146 -0.43 11.67 -0.90
C SER A 146 0.73 10.86 -0.31
N LEU A 147 1.81 11.54 0.09
CA LEU A 147 3.03 10.95 0.64
C LEU A 147 3.70 11.92 1.61
N THR A 148 4.27 11.39 2.68
CA THR A 148 5.19 12.13 3.56
C THR A 148 6.60 11.58 3.41
N VAL A 149 7.56 12.42 3.04
CA VAL A 149 9.00 12.13 3.01
C VAL A 149 9.64 12.74 4.25
N ILE A 150 10.27 11.92 5.07
CA ILE A 150 10.89 12.37 6.31
C ILE A 150 12.19 11.62 6.58
N ASP A 151 13.17 12.29 7.16
CA ASP A 151 14.32 11.61 7.77
C ASP A 151 13.88 10.66 8.89
N MET A 152 14.62 9.56 9.05
CA MET A 152 14.31 8.54 10.04
C MET A 152 14.23 9.12 11.46
N PRO A 153 13.04 9.20 12.08
CA PRO A 153 12.91 9.74 13.42
C PRO A 153 13.38 8.71 14.47
N PRO A 154 13.74 9.15 15.69
CA PRO A 154 14.10 8.26 16.78
C PRO A 154 12.92 7.35 17.22
N GLY A 155 13.22 6.24 17.90
CA GLY A 155 12.29 5.11 18.07
C GLY A 155 10.87 5.43 18.58
N GLU A 156 10.71 6.30 19.58
CA GLU A 156 9.38 6.69 20.08
C GLU A 156 8.60 7.53 19.05
N ALA A 157 9.30 8.48 18.42
CA ALA A 157 8.76 9.35 17.38
C ALA A 157 8.36 8.56 16.12
N LEU A 158 9.14 7.56 15.72
CA LEU A 158 8.80 6.64 14.63
C LEU A 158 7.50 5.90 14.93
N SER A 159 7.35 5.41 16.16
CA SER A 159 6.17 4.65 16.57
C SER A 159 4.92 5.53 16.55
N ALA A 160 5.03 6.79 16.98
CA ALA A 160 3.96 7.76 16.90
C ALA A 160 3.59 8.07 15.43
N LEU A 161 4.58 8.37 14.59
CA LEU A 161 4.41 8.65 13.16
C LEU A 161 3.71 7.50 12.43
N LEU A 162 4.15 6.27 12.65
CA LEU A 162 3.52 5.11 12.02
C LEU A 162 2.10 4.87 12.54
N ARG A 163 1.74 5.25 13.75
CA ARG A 163 0.36 5.07 14.24
C ARG A 163 -0.57 6.19 13.79
N SER A 164 -0.08 7.42 13.70
CA SER A 164 -0.89 8.60 13.42
C SER A 164 -1.02 8.93 11.93
N SER A 165 -0.11 8.43 11.09
CA SER A 165 -0.11 8.68 9.66
C SER A 165 -1.10 7.78 8.93
N SER A 166 -2.01 8.41 8.18
CA SER A 166 -2.99 7.79 7.27
C SER A 166 -2.49 7.72 5.82
N SER A 167 -1.38 8.38 5.50
CA SER A 167 -0.76 8.38 4.17
C SER A 167 0.55 7.58 4.17
N PRO A 168 1.00 7.08 3.01
CA PRO A 168 2.32 6.49 2.87
C PRO A 168 3.45 7.38 3.40
N VAL A 169 4.48 6.76 3.95
CA VAL A 169 5.64 7.44 4.55
C VAL A 169 6.93 6.88 3.94
N LEU A 170 7.76 7.76 3.37
CA LEU A 170 9.13 7.45 2.95
C LEU A 170 10.10 7.89 4.04
N LEU A 171 10.79 6.92 4.64
CA LEU A 171 11.78 7.11 5.69
C LEU A 171 13.18 7.14 5.08
N VAL A 172 13.83 8.30 5.10
CA VAL A 172 15.21 8.49 4.61
C VAL A 172 16.19 8.13 5.72
N ARG A 173 17.09 7.19 5.46
CA ARG A 173 17.98 6.58 6.47
C ARG A 173 19.47 6.94 6.32
N GLY A 174 19.81 7.88 5.45
CA GLY A 174 21.19 8.36 5.26
C GLY A 174 21.94 7.74 4.08
N ALA A 175 21.30 6.93 3.24
CA ALA A 175 21.83 6.49 1.95
C ALA A 175 21.22 7.26 0.77
N ALA A 176 21.94 7.29 -0.36
CA ALA A 176 21.48 7.92 -1.59
C ALA A 176 20.25 7.21 -2.18
N PHE A 177 19.36 7.97 -2.80
CA PHE A 177 18.08 7.48 -3.33
C PHE A 177 18.11 7.38 -4.86
N ASN A 178 18.87 6.42 -5.39
CA ASN A 178 19.13 6.33 -6.84
C ASN A 178 18.08 5.56 -7.65
N LEU A 179 17.19 4.81 -6.98
CA LEU A 179 16.09 4.05 -7.59
C LEU A 179 16.50 3.13 -8.75
N ARG A 180 17.63 2.40 -8.63
CA ARG A 180 18.06 1.40 -9.61
C ARG A 180 17.56 0.00 -9.26
N HIS A 181 17.43 -0.30 -7.96
CA HIS A 181 16.93 -1.58 -7.49
C HIS A 181 16.01 -1.43 -6.26
N ILE A 182 14.75 -1.82 -6.41
CA ILE A 182 13.75 -1.85 -5.33
C ILE A 182 13.62 -3.27 -4.77
N LEU A 183 13.64 -3.39 -3.45
CA LEU A 183 13.17 -4.56 -2.72
C LEU A 183 11.69 -4.35 -2.34
N LEU A 184 10.80 -5.18 -2.86
CA LEU A 184 9.39 -5.21 -2.49
C LEU A 184 9.10 -6.42 -1.60
N VAL A 185 8.80 -6.17 -0.33
CA VAL A 185 8.50 -7.22 0.64
C VAL A 185 7.01 -7.53 0.62
N LEU A 186 6.65 -8.74 0.21
CA LEU A 186 5.30 -9.28 0.28
C LEU A 186 5.09 -10.05 1.57
N ARG A 187 4.04 -9.68 2.31
CA ARG A 187 3.62 -10.32 3.55
C ARG A 187 2.49 -11.34 3.36
N GLY A 188 1.93 -11.45 2.16
CA GLY A 188 0.91 -12.43 1.82
C GLY A 188 -0.51 -11.98 2.12
N HIS A 189 -0.76 -10.66 2.14
CA HIS A 189 -2.07 -10.10 2.44
C HIS A 189 -2.41 -8.92 1.51
N SER A 190 -3.70 -8.59 1.39
CA SER A 190 -4.21 -7.60 0.42
C SER A 190 -3.53 -6.21 0.46
N PRO A 191 -3.05 -5.66 1.60
CA PRO A 191 -2.26 -4.43 1.60
C PRO A 191 -1.00 -4.46 0.72
N ASP A 192 -0.45 -5.62 0.38
CA ASP A 192 0.73 -5.67 -0.49
C ASP A 192 0.41 -5.22 -1.93
N GLU A 193 -0.83 -5.44 -2.38
CA GLU A 193 -1.25 -5.03 -3.72
C GLU A 193 -1.23 -3.51 -3.88
N SER A 194 -1.55 -2.75 -2.82
CA SER A 194 -1.49 -1.29 -2.87
C SER A 194 -0.06 -0.74 -2.91
N VAL A 195 0.94 -1.53 -2.52
CA VAL A 195 2.35 -1.15 -2.67
C VAL A 195 2.74 -1.02 -4.15
N LEU A 196 2.12 -1.82 -5.01
CA LEU A 196 2.38 -1.79 -6.44
C LEU A 196 1.89 -0.49 -7.10
N ASP A 197 0.91 0.20 -6.51
CA ASP A 197 0.48 1.54 -6.97
C ASP A 197 1.62 2.57 -6.84
N TRP A 198 2.58 2.31 -5.95
CA TRP A 198 3.75 3.15 -5.74
C TRP A 198 4.98 2.64 -6.48
N VAL A 199 5.19 1.32 -6.48
CA VAL A 199 6.39 0.72 -7.09
C VAL A 199 6.36 0.78 -8.62
N ILE A 200 5.20 0.59 -9.25
CA ILE A 200 5.11 0.56 -10.73
C ILE A 200 5.46 1.93 -11.36
N PRO A 201 4.91 3.07 -10.90
CA PRO A 201 5.29 4.38 -11.44
C PRO A 201 6.78 4.69 -11.26
N LEU A 202 7.35 4.34 -10.10
CA LEU A 202 8.79 4.49 -9.85
C LEU A 202 9.62 3.65 -10.82
N ALA A 203 9.26 2.38 -10.98
CA ALA A 203 9.99 1.47 -11.85
C ALA A 203 9.92 1.88 -13.33
N ASN A 204 8.77 2.38 -13.79
CA ASN A 204 8.61 2.85 -15.16
C ASN A 204 9.34 4.18 -15.41
N THR A 205 9.33 5.09 -14.43
CA THR A 205 10.00 6.40 -14.54
C THR A 205 11.52 6.26 -14.55
N TYR A 206 12.06 5.37 -13.71
CA TYR A 206 13.51 5.25 -13.49
C TYR A 206 14.13 3.97 -14.06
N HIS A 207 13.35 3.15 -14.78
CA HIS A 207 13.78 1.85 -15.30
C HIS A 207 14.38 0.94 -14.20
N THR A 208 13.71 0.93 -13.05
CA THR A 208 14.17 0.25 -11.83
C THR A 208 13.95 -1.25 -11.91
N LEU A 209 14.92 -2.03 -11.46
CA LEU A 209 14.74 -3.47 -11.22
C LEU A 209 13.93 -3.68 -9.93
N VAL A 210 12.94 -4.57 -9.94
CA VAL A 210 12.16 -4.89 -8.73
C VAL A 210 12.39 -6.33 -8.29
N THR A 211 12.88 -6.53 -7.06
CA THR A 211 12.89 -7.85 -6.42
C THR A 211 11.69 -7.99 -5.50
N LEU A 212 10.78 -8.92 -5.81
CA LEU A 212 9.74 -9.39 -4.91
C LEU A 212 10.34 -10.37 -3.90
N LEU A 213 10.29 -10.05 -2.61
CA LEU A 213 10.71 -10.95 -1.53
C LEU A 213 9.47 -11.40 -0.74
N THR A 214 9.31 -12.70 -0.56
CA THR A 214 8.36 -13.25 0.40
C THR A 214 9.04 -14.28 1.29
N VAL A 215 8.63 -14.31 2.57
CA VAL A 215 9.24 -15.17 3.59
C VAL A 215 8.17 -16.12 4.14
N ALA A 216 8.37 -17.41 3.92
CA ALA A 216 7.57 -18.44 4.55
C ALA A 216 7.97 -18.57 6.03
N PRO A 217 7.01 -18.68 6.96
CA PRO A 217 7.33 -19.01 8.34
C PRO A 217 7.99 -20.39 8.41
N ALA A 218 8.90 -20.56 9.38
CA ALA A 218 9.51 -21.86 9.62
C ALA A 218 8.44 -22.93 9.92
N ALA A 219 8.53 -24.09 9.27
CA ALA A 219 7.60 -25.19 9.55
C ALA A 219 7.73 -25.61 11.02
N VAL A 220 6.64 -25.52 11.79
CA VAL A 220 6.62 -25.98 13.18
C VAL A 220 6.69 -27.50 13.20
N THR A 221 7.90 -28.05 13.32
CA THR A 221 8.14 -29.46 13.58
C THR A 221 7.71 -29.78 15.01
N GLY A 222 6.42 -30.10 15.24
CA GLY A 222 6.03 -30.55 16.58
C GLY A 222 4.54 -30.74 16.88
N ARG A 223 3.60 -30.15 16.15
CA ARG A 223 2.16 -30.41 16.39
C ARG A 223 1.64 -31.48 15.43
N ARG A 224 1.15 -32.60 15.98
CA ARG A 224 0.33 -33.58 15.26
C ARG A 224 -0.85 -32.83 14.63
N VAL A 225 -0.74 -32.51 13.35
CA VAL A 225 -1.84 -31.92 12.57
C VAL A 225 -2.93 -32.97 12.45
N GLN A 226 -4.11 -32.64 12.98
CA GLN A 226 -5.34 -33.41 12.87
C GLN A 226 -5.63 -33.76 11.40
N ARG A 227 -6.20 -34.96 11.19
CA ARG A 227 -6.61 -35.49 9.88
C ARG A 227 -7.57 -34.52 9.17
N GLY A 228 -7.03 -33.73 8.26
CA GLY A 228 -7.72 -32.96 7.22
C GLY A 228 -6.87 -32.98 5.94
N PRO A 229 -7.39 -32.48 4.80
CA PRO A 229 -6.61 -32.41 3.56
C PRO A 229 -5.29 -31.66 3.82
N ARG A 230 -4.17 -32.28 3.42
CA ARG A 230 -2.81 -31.75 3.61
C ARG A 230 -2.64 -30.49 2.76
N MET A 231 -2.96 -29.33 3.33
CA MET A 231 -2.58 -28.06 2.74
C MET A 231 -1.04 -27.92 2.84
N PRO A 232 -0.36 -27.48 1.78
CA PRO A 232 1.07 -27.22 1.85
C PRO A 232 1.36 -26.09 2.85
N HIS A 233 2.45 -26.23 3.61
CA HIS A 233 2.90 -25.28 4.62
C HIS A 233 4.34 -24.84 4.36
N GLY A 234 4.75 -23.71 4.94
CA GLY A 234 6.10 -23.18 4.75
C GLY A 234 6.40 -22.87 3.27
N LEU A 235 7.61 -23.20 2.80
CA LEU A 235 8.03 -22.94 1.43
C LEU A 235 7.14 -23.63 0.37
N ALA A 236 6.61 -24.82 0.68
CA ALA A 236 5.72 -25.54 -0.23
C ALA A 236 4.41 -24.77 -0.49
N ALA A 237 3.93 -24.00 0.50
CA ALA A 237 2.77 -23.13 0.31
C ALA A 237 3.07 -22.07 -0.75
N LEU A 238 4.19 -21.34 -0.61
CA LEU A 238 4.59 -20.28 -1.55
C LEU A 238 4.75 -20.77 -2.99
N LEU A 239 5.18 -22.03 -3.18
CA LEU A 239 5.37 -22.63 -4.50
C LEU A 239 4.07 -23.18 -5.11
N THR A 240 3.02 -23.35 -4.30
CA THR A 240 1.75 -23.89 -4.77
C THR A 240 0.84 -22.75 -5.22
N ALA A 241 0.64 -22.63 -6.53
CA ALA A 241 -0.15 -21.54 -7.13
C ALA A 241 -1.61 -21.48 -6.64
N GLU A 242 -2.19 -22.61 -6.25
CA GLU A 242 -3.57 -22.70 -5.72
C GLU A 242 -3.68 -22.39 -4.21
N SER A 243 -2.55 -22.16 -3.54
CA SER A 243 -2.57 -21.69 -2.14
C SER A 243 -2.76 -20.18 -2.10
N GLY A 244 -3.39 -19.67 -1.03
CA GLY A 244 -3.53 -18.21 -0.84
C GLY A 244 -2.21 -17.43 -1.00
N PRO A 245 -1.11 -17.83 -0.34
CA PRO A 245 0.19 -17.18 -0.52
C PRO A 245 0.76 -17.28 -1.95
N GLY A 246 0.60 -18.43 -2.61
CA GLY A 246 1.06 -18.62 -3.99
C GLY A 246 0.27 -17.79 -5.01
N GLU A 247 -1.07 -17.74 -4.86
CA GLU A 247 -1.96 -16.90 -5.66
C GLU A 247 -1.62 -15.41 -5.49
N HIS A 248 -1.33 -14.99 -4.27
CA HIS A 248 -0.93 -13.62 -3.96
C HIS A 248 0.38 -13.21 -4.65
N ILE A 249 1.43 -14.03 -4.54
CA ILE A 249 2.70 -13.80 -5.25
C ILE A 249 2.48 -13.73 -6.76
N ALA A 250 1.70 -14.68 -7.31
CA ALA A 250 1.41 -14.73 -8.73
C ALA A 250 0.62 -13.49 -9.20
N THR A 251 -0.29 -12.97 -8.37
CA THR A 251 -1.05 -11.75 -8.65
C THR A 251 -0.13 -10.53 -8.69
N CYS A 252 0.73 -10.34 -7.69
CA CYS A 252 1.69 -9.24 -7.67
C CYS A 252 2.68 -9.31 -8.85
N ALA A 253 3.24 -10.50 -9.11
CA ALA A 253 4.19 -10.70 -10.21
C ALA A 253 3.54 -10.44 -11.58
N ARG A 254 2.28 -10.87 -11.77
CA ARG A 254 1.53 -10.60 -13.00
C ARG A 254 1.31 -9.11 -13.21
N ARG A 255 0.93 -8.38 -12.17
CA ARG A 255 0.72 -6.94 -12.23
C ARG A 255 2.00 -6.17 -12.61
N LEU A 256 3.17 -6.59 -12.10
CA LEU A 256 4.47 -6.04 -12.53
C LEU A 256 4.78 -6.37 -14.00
N ASN A 257 4.56 -7.61 -14.42
CA ASN A 257 4.80 -8.04 -15.80
C ASN A 257 3.89 -7.30 -16.81
N GLU A 258 2.61 -7.16 -16.48
CA GLU A 258 1.63 -6.41 -17.28
C GLU A 258 2.02 -4.93 -17.41
N ALA A 259 2.64 -4.36 -16.38
CA ALA A 259 3.17 -3.00 -16.39
C ALA A 259 4.55 -2.87 -17.09
N GLY A 260 5.14 -3.96 -17.59
CA GLY A 260 6.44 -3.97 -18.25
C GLY A 260 7.63 -3.84 -17.30
N VAL A 261 7.43 -4.05 -15.99
CA VAL A 261 8.48 -3.91 -14.98
C VAL A 261 9.32 -5.19 -14.90
N HIS A 262 10.64 -5.04 -15.10
CA HIS A 262 11.57 -6.15 -14.95
C HIS A 262 11.82 -6.48 -13.47
N GLY A 263 11.82 -7.76 -13.13
CA GLY A 263 12.00 -8.15 -11.75
C GLY A 263 12.32 -9.62 -11.51
N LEU A 264 12.63 -9.91 -10.25
CA LEU A 264 12.94 -11.24 -9.74
C LEU A 264 12.02 -11.56 -8.57
N VAL A 265 11.64 -12.83 -8.43
CA VAL A 265 10.94 -13.32 -7.23
C VAL A 265 11.92 -14.12 -6.39
N LYS A 266 12.10 -13.74 -5.12
CA LYS A 266 12.89 -14.44 -4.12
C LYS A 266 11.98 -14.98 -3.03
N LEU A 267 12.10 -16.28 -2.78
CA LEU A 267 11.39 -16.97 -1.71
C LEU A 267 12.41 -17.32 -0.61
N ARG A 268 12.08 -17.00 0.63
CA ARG A 268 12.86 -17.36 1.82
C ARG A 268 12.01 -18.14 2.81
N GLN A 269 12.65 -18.76 3.78
CA GLN A 269 11.99 -19.40 4.91
C GLN A 269 12.70 -19.02 6.21
N GLY A 270 11.93 -18.67 7.24
CA GLY A 270 12.45 -18.26 8.54
C GLY A 270 11.65 -17.12 9.15
N GLU A 271 12.26 -16.40 10.08
CA GLU A 271 11.68 -15.18 10.66
C GLU A 271 11.77 -14.02 9.67
N LEU A 272 10.69 -13.26 9.54
CA LEU A 272 10.51 -12.25 8.49
C LEU A 272 11.61 -11.18 8.56
N GLU A 273 11.85 -10.63 9.74
CA GLU A 273 12.80 -9.55 9.98
C GLU A 273 14.23 -9.98 9.69
N GLU A 274 14.62 -11.18 10.13
CA GLU A 274 15.94 -11.75 9.91
C GLU A 274 16.21 -11.99 8.42
N GLN A 275 15.22 -12.55 7.71
CA GLN A 275 15.35 -12.84 6.27
C GLN A 275 15.40 -11.56 5.43
N ILE A 276 14.64 -10.52 5.81
CA ILE A 276 14.73 -9.20 5.15
C ILE A 276 16.12 -8.59 5.38
N ALA A 277 16.61 -8.58 6.63
CA ALA A 277 17.92 -8.02 6.93
C ALA A 277 19.06 -8.80 6.25
N ALA A 278 18.98 -10.13 6.18
CA ALA A 278 19.94 -10.95 5.45
C ALA A 278 19.91 -10.66 3.93
N GLU A 279 18.73 -10.46 3.35
CA GLU A 279 18.58 -10.10 1.94
C GLU A 279 19.13 -8.70 1.66
N VAL A 280 18.88 -7.72 2.53
CA VAL A 280 19.43 -6.37 2.42
C VAL A 280 20.96 -6.39 2.58
N ALA A 281 21.50 -7.17 3.51
CA ALA A 281 22.93 -7.30 3.71
C ALA A 281 23.65 -7.90 2.48
N GLY A 282 23.01 -8.87 1.81
CA GLY A 282 23.57 -9.56 0.65
C GLY A 282 23.23 -8.95 -0.72
N GLY A 283 22.33 -7.97 -0.77
CA GLY A 283 21.85 -7.36 -2.02
C GLY A 283 22.15 -5.87 -2.13
N SER A 284 22.13 -5.35 -3.36
CA SER A 284 22.31 -3.93 -3.64
C SER A 284 20.98 -3.28 -3.94
N TYR A 285 20.24 -2.94 -2.89
CA TYR A 285 18.96 -2.24 -2.99
C TYR A 285 19.14 -0.74 -2.73
N ASP A 286 18.36 0.10 -3.40
CA ASP A 286 18.29 1.55 -3.17
C ASP A 286 17.03 1.94 -2.39
N LEU A 287 16.00 1.09 -2.39
CA LEU A 287 14.73 1.33 -1.70
C LEU A 287 14.14 0.01 -1.23
N ILE A 288 13.66 -0.01 0.01
CA ILE A 288 12.88 -1.11 0.57
C ILE A 288 11.43 -0.66 0.67
N THR A 289 10.51 -1.44 0.10
CA THR A 289 9.07 -1.12 0.09
C THR A 289 8.28 -2.23 0.78
N LEU A 290 7.34 -1.83 1.64
CA LEU A 290 6.46 -2.76 2.33
C LEU A 290 5.15 -2.10 2.75
N ALA A 291 4.10 -2.91 2.85
CA ALA A 291 2.85 -2.50 3.46
C ALA A 291 2.96 -2.55 5.00
N ALA A 292 2.48 -1.50 5.65
CA ALA A 292 2.23 -1.49 7.08
C ALA A 292 0.92 -2.22 7.41
N GLU A 293 0.86 -2.79 8.60
CA GLU A 293 -0.41 -3.09 9.27
C GLU A 293 -0.90 -1.85 10.03
N ALA A 294 -2.15 -1.87 10.52
CA ALA A 294 -2.82 -0.71 11.13
C ALA A 294 -1.94 0.09 12.12
N HIS A 295 -1.16 -0.59 12.97
CA HIS A 295 -0.29 0.06 13.96
C HIS A 295 1.21 0.10 13.58
N GLY A 296 1.60 -0.57 12.48
CA GLY A 296 2.97 -0.58 11.98
C GLY A 296 3.97 -1.38 12.82
N ASP A 297 3.54 -2.30 13.68
CA ASP A 297 4.43 -3.01 14.61
C ASP A 297 5.48 -3.87 13.88
N VAL A 298 5.09 -4.57 12.82
CA VAL A 298 6.01 -5.33 11.95
C VAL A 298 7.01 -4.42 11.27
N VAL A 299 6.59 -3.25 10.78
CA VAL A 299 7.49 -2.27 10.17
C VAL A 299 8.54 -1.82 11.18
N GLN A 300 8.14 -1.56 12.44
CA GLN A 300 9.08 -1.20 13.50
C GLN A 300 10.07 -2.32 13.81
N ARG A 301 9.63 -3.59 13.84
CA ARG A 301 10.52 -4.74 14.06
C ARG A 301 11.53 -4.89 12.92
N ILE A 302 11.07 -4.76 11.67
CA ILE A 302 11.94 -4.79 10.49
C ILE A 302 12.97 -3.65 10.55
N LEU A 303 12.54 -2.42 10.82
CA LEU A 303 13.44 -1.26 10.91
C LEU A 303 14.48 -1.44 12.01
N ARG A 304 14.09 -1.94 13.19
CA ARG A 304 15.01 -2.29 14.28
C ARG A 304 16.05 -3.33 13.84
N GLN A 305 15.63 -4.35 13.11
CA GLN A 305 16.56 -5.36 12.59
C GLN A 305 17.50 -4.77 11.54
N LEU A 306 17.00 -3.93 10.63
CA LEU A 306 17.83 -3.23 9.64
C LEU A 306 18.81 -2.24 10.27
N ASP A 307 18.50 -1.68 11.44
CA ASP A 307 19.41 -0.79 12.16
C ASP A 307 20.63 -1.51 12.78
N THR A 308 20.57 -2.84 12.90
CA THR A 308 21.71 -3.67 13.33
C THR A 308 22.75 -3.88 12.23
N LEU A 309 22.40 -3.59 10.97
CA LEU A 309 23.30 -3.72 9.83
C LEU A 309 24.33 -2.55 9.80
N PRO A 310 25.47 -2.75 9.11
CA PRO A 310 26.45 -1.69 8.90
C PRO A 310 25.85 -0.41 8.28
N PRO A 311 26.51 0.76 8.44
CA PRO A 311 26.04 2.03 7.89
C PRO A 311 25.83 2.05 6.37
N ASP A 312 26.47 1.13 5.64
CA ASP A 312 26.30 1.00 4.18
C ASP A 312 24.91 0.45 3.79
N HIS A 313 24.16 -0.11 4.75
CA HIS A 313 22.81 -0.70 4.58
C HIS A 313 21.71 0.20 5.14
N ARG A 314 21.81 1.48 4.81
CA ARG A 314 20.91 2.56 5.25
C ARG A 314 19.94 3.00 4.15
N GLN A 315 19.50 2.06 3.32
CA GLN A 315 18.52 2.31 2.27
C GLN A 315 17.26 2.96 2.84
N PRO A 316 16.68 3.95 2.14
CA PRO A 316 15.36 4.45 2.46
C PRO A 316 14.29 3.36 2.45
N VAL A 317 13.27 3.55 3.29
CA VAL A 317 12.17 2.60 3.46
C VAL A 317 10.84 3.29 3.17
N LEU A 318 10.15 2.85 2.13
CA LEU A 318 8.79 3.29 1.80
C LEU A 318 7.77 2.38 2.49
N VAL A 319 7.01 2.97 3.39
CA VAL A 319 5.99 2.28 4.18
C VAL A 319 4.63 2.70 3.64
N ILE A 320 3.93 1.76 3.03
CA ILE A 320 2.58 2.01 2.49
C ILE A 320 1.56 1.73 3.58
N LYS A 321 0.73 2.71 3.88
CA LYS A 321 -0.36 2.54 4.84
C LYS A 321 -1.51 1.79 4.19
N PRO A 322 -2.15 0.85 4.91
CA PRO A 322 -3.45 0.38 4.49
C PRO A 322 -4.40 1.60 4.55
N LEU A 323 -5.38 1.67 3.65
CA LEU A 323 -6.43 2.68 3.76
C LEU A 323 -7.19 2.37 5.05
N THR A 324 -6.89 3.12 6.11
CA THR A 324 -7.51 2.94 7.42
C THR A 324 -8.97 3.42 7.37
N GLU A 325 -9.81 2.68 8.08
CA GLU A 325 -11.27 2.79 8.23
C GLU A 325 -11.75 4.19 8.64
#